data_AF-A0A843D3T3-F1
#
_entry.id   AF-A0A843D3T3-F1
#
_cell.length_a   1.000
_cell.length_b   1.000
_cell.length_c   1.000
_cell.angle_alpha   90.00
_cell.angle_beta   90.00
_cell.angle_gamma   90.00
#
_symmetry.space_group_name_H-M   'P 1'
#
loop_
_entity.id
_entity.type
_entity.pdbx_description
1 polymer ?
#
loop_
_entity_poly.entity_id
_entity_poly.type
_entity_poly.pdbx_seq_one_letter_code
_entity_poly.pdbx_strand_id
1 'polypeptide(L)'
;MKTCEKEAKVTVKMRDDGDLDVIIESDCDIVQAYGERLKTISQMDVYNFQESKINADDIRVNLTPTCIVPNAIYNAAFLEMGLLTKTLAKKSKENSIEFVIPDTTN
;
A
#
# COMPACT_ATOMS: atom_id res chain seq x y z
N MET A 1 -2.59 6.45 -10.16
CA MET A 1 -3.56 5.61 -10.88
C MET A 1 -4.96 6.05 -10.47
N LYS A 2 -5.77 6.56 -11.41
CA LYS A 2 -7.15 7.05 -11.15
C LYS A 2 -8.22 6.10 -11.71
N THR A 3 -7.89 4.82 -11.86
CA THR A 3 -8.87 3.79 -12.26
C THR A 3 -9.92 3.57 -11.17
N CYS A 4 -9.53 3.79 -9.92
CA CYS A 4 -10.42 3.96 -8.78
C CYS A 4 -10.46 5.44 -8.43
N GLU A 5 -11.66 5.99 -8.18
CA GLU A 5 -11.86 7.39 -7.78
C GLU A 5 -11.72 7.61 -6.26
N LYS A 6 -11.36 6.56 -5.52
CA LYS A 6 -11.22 6.57 -4.07
C LYS A 6 -9.86 7.07 -3.63
N GLU A 7 -9.84 7.78 -2.50
CA GLU A 7 -8.65 8.32 -1.88
C GLU A 7 -8.31 7.53 -0.61
N ALA A 8 -7.02 7.33 -0.38
CA ALA A 8 -6.53 6.68 0.82
C ALA A 8 -5.21 7.31 1.27
N LYS A 9 -5.06 7.47 2.59
CA LYS A 9 -3.83 7.87 3.25
C LYS A 9 -3.39 6.73 4.15
N VAL A 10 -2.16 6.26 3.92
CA VAL A 10 -1.56 5.16 4.68
C VAL A 10 -0.42 5.72 5.51
N THR A 11 -0.41 5.39 6.80
CA THR A 11 0.69 5.67 7.72
C THR A 11 1.17 4.35 8.32
N VAL A 12 2.49 4.14 8.32
CA VAL A 12 3.12 3.00 8.98
C VAL A 12 4.09 3.53 10.04
N LYS A 13 4.09 2.93 11.22
CA LYS A 13 5.00 3.28 12.32
C LYS A 13 5.62 2.04 12.94
N MET A 14 6.93 2.04 13.10
CA MET A 14 7.61 0.95 13.81
C MET A 14 7.40 1.09 15.32
N ARG A 15 7.12 -0.03 15.96
CA ARG A 15 7.01 -0.16 17.42
C ARG A 15 8.34 -0.60 18.03
N ASP A 16 8.45 -0.48 19.34
CA ASP A 16 9.63 -0.92 20.10
C ASP A 16 9.87 -2.44 20.02
N ASP A 17 8.82 -3.23 19.78
CA ASP A 17 8.91 -4.69 19.58
C ASP A 17 9.34 -5.10 18.16
N GLY A 18 9.51 -4.13 17.26
CA GLY A 18 9.93 -4.34 15.88
C GLY A 18 8.81 -4.61 14.89
N ASP A 19 7.57 -4.78 15.34
CA ASP A 19 6.40 -4.82 14.46
C ASP A 19 6.00 -3.41 14.02
N LEU A 20 5.13 -3.31 13.00
CA LEU A 20 4.68 -2.05 12.46
C LEU A 20 3.16 -1.91 12.57
N ASP A 21 2.74 -0.76 13.09
CA ASP A 21 1.35 -0.30 13.04
C ASP A 21 1.00 0.20 11.66
N VAL A 22 -0.14 -0.24 11.13
CA VAL A 22 -0.68 0.21 9.85
C VAL A 22 -1.99 0.97 10.10
N ILE A 23 -2.00 2.25 9.74
CA ILE A 23 -3.18 3.12 9.83
C ILE A 23 -3.59 3.50 8.42
N ILE A 24 -4.85 3.23 8.06
CA ILE A 24 -5.42 3.53 6.74
C ILE A 24 -6.65 4.41 6.93
N GLU A 25 -6.59 5.62 6.37
CA GLU A 25 -7.71 6.57 6.31
C GLU A 25 -8.19 6.60 4.85
N SER A 26 -9.46 6.31 4.56
CA SER A 26 -9.96 6.25 3.17
C SER A 26 -11.46 6.53 3.10
N ASP A 27 -11.95 7.01 1.96
CA ASP A 27 -13.37 7.14 1.62
C ASP A 27 -13.97 5.87 0.97
N CYS A 28 -13.22 4.76 1.01
CA CYS A 28 -13.62 3.46 0.50
C CYS A 28 -13.84 2.45 1.64
N ASP A 29 -15.08 2.02 1.84
CA ASP A 29 -15.45 1.07 2.90
C ASP A 29 -14.70 -0.26 2.80
N ILE A 30 -14.38 -0.72 1.58
CA ILE A 30 -13.60 -1.95 1.35
C ILE A 30 -12.16 -1.77 1.88
N VAL A 31 -11.57 -0.60 1.65
CA VAL A 31 -10.22 -0.25 2.13
C VAL A 31 -10.21 -0.08 3.65
N GLN A 32 -11.23 0.55 4.22
CA GLN A 32 -11.37 0.66 5.68
C GLN A 32 -11.43 -0.72 6.33
N ALA A 33 -12.29 -1.61 5.79
CA ALA A 33 -12.41 -2.97 6.29
C ALA A 33 -11.09 -3.77 6.13
N TYR A 34 -10.33 -3.52 5.06
CA TYR A 34 -8.99 -4.09 4.90
C TYR A 34 -8.02 -3.60 5.99
N GLY A 35 -8.01 -2.29 6.28
CA GLY A 35 -7.23 -1.72 7.39
C GLY A 35 -7.57 -2.36 8.73
N GLU A 36 -8.86 -2.57 9.01
CA GLU A 36 -9.32 -3.22 10.24
C GLU A 36 -8.91 -4.69 10.39
N ARG A 37 -8.77 -5.42 9.28
CA ARG A 37 -8.25 -6.80 9.31
C ARG A 37 -6.73 -6.84 9.46
N LEU A 38 -6.03 -5.92 8.79
CA LEU A 38 -4.57 -5.92 8.79
C LEU A 38 -4.02 -5.45 10.13
N LYS A 39 -4.33 -4.21 10.55
CA LYS A 39 -3.87 -3.48 11.76
C LYS A 39 -2.37 -3.40 12.00
N THR A 40 -1.70 -4.54 12.03
CA THR A 40 -0.27 -4.69 12.28
C THR A 40 0.34 -5.65 11.27
N ILE A 41 1.61 -5.39 10.96
CA ILE A 41 2.47 -6.23 10.12
C ILE A 41 3.83 -6.39 10.79
N SER A 42 4.47 -7.53 10.56
CA SER A 42 5.86 -7.74 10.92
C SER A 42 6.80 -7.15 9.87
N GLN A 43 8.09 -7.07 10.18
CA GLN A 43 9.09 -6.74 9.15
C GLN A 43 9.17 -7.82 8.06
N MET A 44 8.90 -9.08 8.40
CA MET A 44 8.90 -10.16 7.42
C MET A 44 7.77 -10.03 6.41
N ASP A 45 6.62 -9.48 6.82
CA ASP A 45 5.53 -9.14 5.89
C ASP A 45 5.96 -8.07 4.86
N VAL A 46 6.97 -7.26 5.20
CA VAL A 46 7.53 -6.23 4.31
C VAL A 46 8.60 -6.82 3.39
N TYR A 47 9.43 -7.75 3.89
CA TYR A 47 10.53 -8.36 3.14
C TYR A 47 10.10 -9.52 2.23
N ASN A 48 9.18 -10.38 2.68
CA ASN A 48 8.70 -11.53 1.94
C ASN A 48 7.31 -11.25 1.36
N PHE A 49 7.28 -10.76 0.12
CA PHE A 49 6.03 -10.42 -0.56
C PHE A 49 5.06 -11.61 -0.69
N GLN A 50 5.59 -12.82 -0.91
CA GLN A 50 4.78 -14.01 -1.21
C GLN A 50 4.02 -14.53 0.03
N GLU A 51 4.67 -14.48 1.19
CA GLU A 51 4.09 -14.93 2.46
C GLU A 51 3.52 -13.77 3.29
N SER A 52 3.52 -12.55 2.74
CA SER A 52 3.10 -11.36 3.45
C SER A 52 1.62 -11.38 3.81
N LYS A 53 1.32 -11.10 5.08
CA LYS A 53 -0.04 -10.81 5.56
C LYS A 53 -0.70 -9.66 4.81
N ILE A 54 0.06 -8.70 4.26
CA ILE A 54 -0.47 -7.60 3.43
C ILE A 54 -1.21 -8.17 2.20
N ASN A 55 -0.74 -9.33 1.71
CA ASN A 55 -1.22 -10.00 0.50
C ASN A 55 -2.13 -11.20 0.76
N ALA A 56 -2.27 -11.65 2.01
CA ALA A 56 -3.03 -12.85 2.35
C ALA A 56 -4.51 -12.74 1.95
N ASP A 57 -5.07 -13.84 1.44
CA ASP A 57 -6.43 -13.89 0.85
C ASP A 57 -7.52 -13.50 1.86
N ASP A 58 -7.39 -13.95 3.11
CA ASP A 58 -8.29 -13.66 4.22
C ASP A 58 -8.21 -12.21 4.70
N ILE A 59 -7.11 -11.51 4.40
CA ILE A 59 -6.95 -10.09 4.68
C ILE A 59 -7.47 -9.26 3.51
N ARG A 60 -7.07 -9.58 2.27
CA ARG A 60 -7.42 -8.79 1.07
C ARG A 60 -8.88 -8.91 0.67
N VAL A 61 -9.49 -10.09 0.80
CA VAL A 61 -10.91 -10.40 0.57
C VAL A 61 -11.51 -9.65 -0.64
N ASN A 62 -12.15 -8.49 -0.42
CA ASN A 62 -12.90 -7.74 -1.43
C ASN A 62 -12.05 -6.71 -2.19
N LEU A 63 -10.76 -6.61 -1.91
CA LEU A 63 -9.86 -5.73 -2.66
C LEU A 63 -9.60 -6.29 -4.05
N THR A 64 -9.85 -5.48 -5.08
CA THR A 64 -9.36 -5.79 -6.43
C THR A 64 -7.84 -6.02 -6.43
N PRO A 65 -7.32 -6.95 -7.26
CA PRO A 65 -5.88 -7.14 -7.44
C PRO A 65 -5.12 -5.84 -7.74
N THR A 66 -5.77 -4.91 -8.44
CA THR A 66 -5.20 -3.63 -8.86
C THR A 66 -5.34 -2.51 -7.83
N CYS A 67 -5.88 -2.77 -6.64
CA CYS A 67 -5.96 -1.73 -5.62
C CYS A 67 -4.54 -1.30 -5.22
N ILE A 68 -4.29 0.01 -5.19
CA ILE A 68 -2.95 0.53 -4.88
C ILE A 68 -2.67 0.58 -3.37
N VAL A 69 -3.68 0.44 -2.52
CA VAL A 69 -3.53 0.55 -1.06
C VAL A 69 -2.53 -0.46 -0.48
N PRO A 70 -2.55 -1.76 -0.85
CA PRO A 70 -1.49 -2.68 -0.44
C PRO A 70 -0.08 -2.21 -0.81
N ASN A 71 0.10 -1.67 -2.02
CA ASN A 71 1.38 -1.09 -2.45
C ASN A 71 1.74 0.18 -1.65
N ALA A 72 0.76 0.99 -1.25
CA ALA A 72 0.99 2.15 -0.39
C ALA A 72 1.50 1.74 1.01
N ILE A 73 1.04 0.61 1.54
CA ILE A 73 1.55 0.04 2.80
C ILE A 73 3.02 -0.34 2.67
N TYR A 74 3.41 -1.05 1.61
CA TYR A 74 4.83 -1.36 1.35
C TYR A 74 5.68 -0.10 1.27
N ASN A 75 5.24 0.92 0.51
CA ASN A 75 5.99 2.17 0.39
C ASN A 75 6.12 2.91 1.73
N ALA A 76 5.05 2.96 2.52
CA ALA A 76 5.06 3.57 3.86
C ALA A 76 5.98 2.79 4.82
N ALA A 77 5.94 1.47 4.80
CA ALA A 77 6.82 0.61 5.58
C ALA A 77 8.30 0.79 5.18
N PHE A 78 8.60 0.82 3.88
CA PHE A 78 9.96 1.08 3.38
C PHE A 78 10.49 2.44 3.82
N LEU A 79 9.65 3.48 3.81
CA LEU A 79 10.01 4.82 4.31
C LEU A 79 10.28 4.83 5.81
N GLU A 80 9.49 4.09 6.57
CA GLU A 80 9.62 3.99 8.03
C GLU A 80 10.87 3.19 8.43
N MET A 81 11.11 2.07 7.76
CA MET A 81 12.25 1.17 7.99
C MET A 81 13.56 1.69 7.39
N GLY A 82 13.56 2.84 6.71
CA GLY A 82 14.74 3.43 6.08
C GLY A 82 15.23 2.71 4.81
N LEU A 83 14.42 1.80 4.24
CA LEU A 83 14.69 1.09 3.00
C LEU A 83 14.45 1.98 1.76
N LEU A 84 13.58 2.98 1.89
CA LEU A 84 13.38 4.04 0.91
C LEU A 84 13.70 5.40 1.54
N THR A 85 14.59 6.17 0.92
CA THR A 85 15.00 7.46 1.49
C THR A 85 13.85 8.48 1.41
N LYS A 86 13.60 9.19 2.52
CA LYS A 86 12.59 10.25 2.60
C LYS A 86 12.87 11.39 1.62
N THR A 87 14.14 11.68 1.35
CA THR A 87 14.55 12.70 0.37
C THR A 87 14.16 12.32 -1.06
N LEU A 88 14.42 11.08 -1.46
CA LEU A 88 14.03 10.60 -2.79
C LEU A 88 12.52 10.56 -2.94
N ALA A 89 11.79 10.05 -1.94
CA ALA A 89 10.34 10.02 -1.97
C ALA A 89 9.72 11.42 -2.12
N LYS A 90 10.25 12.43 -1.40
CA LYS A 90 9.84 13.84 -1.57
C LYS A 90 10.13 14.38 -2.96
N LYS A 91 11.25 13.97 -3.58
CA LYS A 91 11.63 14.41 -4.92
C LYS A 91 10.74 13.78 -6.01
N SER A 92 10.50 12.48 -5.94
CA SER A 92 9.68 11.73 -6.91
C SER A 92 8.18 12.03 -6.77
N LYS A 93 7.73 12.38 -5.56
CA LYS A 93 6.35 12.74 -5.17
C LYS A 93 5.35 11.58 -5.21
N GLU A 94 5.38 10.75 -6.24
CA GLU A 94 4.41 9.66 -6.42
C GLU A 94 4.98 8.48 -7.22
N ASN A 95 4.32 7.33 -7.06
CA ASN A 95 4.42 6.21 -8.00
C ASN A 95 3.19 6.26 -8.91
N SER A 96 3.40 6.21 -10.23
CA SER A 96 2.32 6.28 -11.21
C SER A 96 2.37 5.09 -12.18
N ILE A 97 1.18 4.73 -12.67
CA ILE A 97 0.98 3.77 -13.77
C ILE A 97 0.16 4.53 -14.80
N GLU A 98 0.65 4.57 -16.03
CA GLU A 98 0.04 5.26 -17.16
C GLU A 98 -0.31 4.26 -18.26
N PHE A 99 -1.56 4.32 -18.75
CA PHE A 99 -1.99 3.51 -19.88
C PHE A 99 -1.72 4.29 -21.17
N VAL A 100 -0.73 3.85 -21.94
CA VAL A 100 -0.40 4.43 -23.25
C VAL A 100 -1.09 3.58 -24.32
N ILE A 101 -2.25 4.04 -24.82
CA ILE A 101 -2.99 3.40 -25.90
C ILE A 101 -2.66 4.16 -27.19
N PRO A 102 -1.98 3.55 -28.17
CA PRO A 102 -1.74 4.19 -29.46
C PRO A 102 -3.06 4.46 -30.18
N ASP A 103 -3.17 5.59 -30.87
CA ASP A 103 -4.30 5.85 -31.78
C ASP A 103 -4.28 4.81 -32.90
N THR A 104 -5.17 3.81 -32.82
CA THR A 104 -5.48 2.98 -33.99
C THR A 104 -6.41 3.81 -34.87
N THR A 105 -5.85 4.42 -35.92
CA THR A 105 -6.64 5.00 -37.01
C THR A 105 -7.51 3.91 -37.62
N ASN A 106 -8.84 4.13 -37.62
CA ASN A 106 -9.82 3.34 -38.35
C ASN A 106 -9.50 3.25 -39.84
#